data_AF-A0A501X7A9-F1
#
_entry.id   AF-A0A501X7A9-F1
#
_cell.length_a   1.000
_cell.length_b   1.000
_cell.length_c   1.000
_cell.angle_alpha   90.00
_cell.angle_beta   90.00
_cell.angle_gamma   90.00
#
_symmetry.space_group_name_H-M   'P 1'
#
loop_
_entity.id
_entity.type
_entity.pdbx_description
1 polymer ?
#
loop_
_entity_poly.entity_id
_entity_poly.type
_entity_poly.pdbx_seq_one_letter_code
_entity_poly.pdbx_strand_id
1 'polypeptide(L)' 'MSNETNVTEQSVIDAKLDDALTPQLQVEVSPIEADLMGAFIEDAMSEEDALTSALDGGSNE' A
#
# COMPACT_ATOMS: atom_id res chain seq x y z
N MET A 1 -30.09 -8.60 0.97
CA MET A 1 -28.98 -8.98 1.87
C MET A 1 -27.70 -8.33 1.35
N SER A 2 -27.64 -6.99 1.33
CA SER A 2 -26.59 -6.27 0.60
C SER A 2 -25.72 -5.38 1.50
N ASN A 3 -26.00 -5.36 2.81
CA ASN A 3 -25.28 -4.51 3.77
C ASN A 3 -24.32 -5.28 4.69
N GLU A 4 -24.41 -6.62 4.74
CA GLU A 4 -23.65 -7.41 5.72
C GLU A 4 -22.22 -7.72 5.23
N THR A 5 -22.03 -7.83 3.92
CA THR A 5 -20.72 -8.07 3.29
C THR A 5 -19.79 -6.86 3.40
N ASN A 6 -20.31 -5.65 3.18
CA ASN A 6 -19.50 -4.43 3.19
C ASN A 6 -18.91 -4.11 4.58
N VAL A 7 -19.66 -4.38 5.65
CA VAL A 7 -19.20 -4.18 7.04
C VAL A 7 -18.07 -5.15 7.38
N THR A 8 -18.14 -6.38 6.87
CA THR A 8 -17.13 -7.42 7.13
C THR A 8 -15.82 -7.10 6.39
N GLU A 9 -15.91 -6.65 5.14
CA GLU A 9 -14.75 -6.25 4.33
C GLU A 9 -14.01 -5.07 4.95
N GLN A 10 -14.74 -4.03 5.39
CA GLN A 10 -14.12 -2.89 6.06
C GLN A 10 -13.43 -3.29 7.37
N SER A 11 -14.04 -4.17 8.17
CA SER A 11 -13.44 -4.66 9.41
C SER A 11 -12.15 -5.45 9.17
N VAL A 12 -12.05 -6.19 8.07
CA VAL A 12 -10.83 -6.93 7.69
C VAL A 12 -9.74 -5.96 7.25
N ILE A 13 -10.10 -4.94 6.48
CA ILE A 13 -9.17 -3.90 6.03
C ILE A 13 -8.60 -3.13 7.23
N ASP A 14 -9.45 -2.74 8.19
CA ASP A 14 -9.02 -2.02 9.38
C ASP A 14 -8.04 -2.84 10.23
N ALA A 15 -8.29 -4.15 10.38
CA ALA A 15 -7.39 -5.06 11.09
C ALA A 15 -6.03 -5.20 10.37
N LYS A 16 -6.05 -5.36 9.04
CA LYS A 16 -4.83 -5.44 8.23
C LYS A 16 -4.01 -4.14 8.26
N LEU A 17 -4.67 -2.98 8.33
CA LEU A 17 -4.00 -1.69 8.49
C LEU A 17 -3.29 -1.58 9.84
N ASP A 18 -3.92 -2.04 10.92
CA ASP A 18 -3.31 -2.04 12.26
C ASP A 18 -2.09 -2.96 12.32
N ASP A 19 -2.18 -4.14 11.70
CA ASP A 19 -1.05 -5.05 11.55
C ASP A 19 0.10 -4.39 10.74
N ALA A 20 -0.21 -3.65 9.66
CA ALA A 20 0.81 -2.96 8.85
C ALA A 20 1.53 -1.83 9.61
N LEU A 21 0.95 -1.29 10.68
CA LEU A 21 1.61 -0.33 11.58
C LEU A 21 2.60 -1.01 12.53
N THR A 22 2.56 -2.33 12.65
CA THR A 22 3.49 -3.09 13.49
C THR A 22 4.84 -3.22 12.78
N PRO A 23 5.94 -2.72 13.38
CA PRO A 23 7.26 -2.82 12.77
C PRO A 23 7.65 -4.27 12.50
N GLN A 24 8.26 -4.52 11.34
CA GLN A 24 8.71 -5.85 10.88
C GLN A 24 7.57 -6.84 10.54
N LEU A 25 6.30 -6.43 10.60
CA LEU A 25 5.18 -7.23 10.11
C LEU A 25 4.87 -6.84 8.65
N GLN A 26 4.76 -7.84 7.78
CA GLN A 26 4.26 -7.66 6.41
C GLN A 26 2.92 -8.39 6.29
N VAL A 27 1.92 -7.65 5.81
CA VAL A 27 0.55 -8.14 5.66
C VAL A 27 0.25 -8.30 4.18
N GLU A 28 -0.37 -9.42 3.80
CA GLU A 28 -0.82 -9.64 2.42
C GLU A 28 -2.11 -8.86 2.14
N VAL A 29 -2.07 -8.04 1.10
CA VAL A 29 -3.17 -7.19 0.66
C VAL A 29 -3.48 -7.51 -0.80
N SER A 30 -4.72 -7.87 -1.09
CA SER A 30 -5.19 -8.08 -2.47
C SER A 30 -5.35 -6.73 -3.20
N PRO A 31 -5.38 -6.72 -4.54
CA PRO A 31 -5.52 -5.46 -5.30
C PRO A 31 -6.74 -4.62 -4.91
N ILE A 32 -7.86 -5.28 -4.57
CA ILE A 32 -9.10 -4.62 -4.16
C ILE A 32 -8.95 -4.02 -2.76
N GLU A 33 -8.33 -4.74 -1.82
CA GLU A 33 -8.08 -4.21 -0.48
C GLU A 33 -7.06 -3.06 -0.51
N ALA A 34 -6.05 -3.12 -1.38
CA ALA A 34 -5.04 -2.07 -1.53
C ALA A 34 -5.65 -0.77 -2.05
N ASP A 35 -6.63 -0.87 -2.96
CA ASP A 35 -7.41 0.27 -3.46
C ASP A 35 -8.25 0.89 -2.33
N LEU A 36 -8.92 0.05 -1.53
CA LEU A 36 -9.71 0.49 -0.37
C LEU A 36 -8.85 1.10 0.75
N MET A 37 -7.64 0.61 0.94
CA MET A 37 -6.66 1.16 1.89
C MET A 37 -6.03 2.47 1.40
N GLY A 38 -6.22 2.85 0.13
CA GLY A 38 -5.48 3.95 -0.49
C GLY A 38 -3.97 3.67 -0.59
N ALA A 39 -3.56 2.40 -0.49
CA ALA A 39 -2.17 1.98 -0.66
C ALA A 39 -1.74 2.06 -2.14
N PHE A 40 -2.70 1.94 -3.05
CA PHE A 40 -2.50 2.23 -4.46
C PHE A 40 -2.69 3.74 -4.69
N ILE A 41 -1.61 4.51 -4.52
CA ILE A 41 -1.59 5.91 -4.95
C ILE A 41 -1.25 5.90 -6.44
N GLU A 42 -2.08 6.51 -7.29
CA GLU A 42 -1.77 6.75 -8.72
C GLU A 42 -0.58 7.73 -8.92
N ASP A 43 0.12 8.06 -7.84
CA ASP A 43 1.50 8.58 -7.82
C ASP A 43 2.48 7.39 -7.81
N ALA A 44 2.30 6.47 -8.75
CA ALA A 44 3.42 5.61 -9.12
C ALA A 44 4.55 6.57 -9.50
N MET A 45 5.74 6.40 -8.89
CA MET A 45 6.90 7.26 -9.16
C MET A 45 6.94 7.60 -10.65
N SER A 46 6.92 8.88 -11.00
CA SER A 46 7.05 9.28 -12.39
C SER A 46 8.31 8.66 -12.99
N GLU A 47 8.35 8.39 -14.29
CA GLU A 47 9.57 7.82 -14.93
C GLU A 47 10.82 8.67 -14.58
N GLU A 48 10.64 9.98 -14.47
CA GLU A 48 11.66 10.95 -14.09
C GLU A 48 12.11 10.81 -12.63
N ASP A 49 11.18 10.65 -11.68
CA ASP A 49 11.50 10.41 -10.26
C ASP A 49 12.11 9.03 -10.02
N ALA A 50 11.64 8.01 -10.75
CA ALA A 50 12.18 6.65 -10.71
C ALA A 50 13.63 6.62 -11.21
N LEU A 51 13.93 7.34 -12.30
CA LEU A 51 15.28 7.46 -12.85
C LEU A 51 16.20 8.25 -11.91
N THR A 52 15.71 9.36 -11.35
CA THR A 52 16.48 10.21 -10.42
C THR A 52 16.85 9.46 -9.15
N SER A 53 15.93 8.66 -8.58
CA SER A 53 16.19 7.82 -7.42
C SER A 53 17.18 6.68 -7.70
N ALA A 54 17.15 6.10 -8.91
CA ALA A 54 18.10 5.07 -9.33
C ALA A 54 19.53 5.60 -9.57
N LEU A 55 19.68 6.90 -9.83
CA LEU A 55 20.96 7.55 -10.12
C LEU A 55 21.65 8.13 -8.87
N ASP A 56 20.96 8.25 -7.73
CA ASP A 56 21.55 8.66 -6.44
C ASP A 56 22.28 7.51 -5.70
N GLY A 57 22.53 6.39 -6.39
CA GLY A 57 23.40 5.31 -5.92
C GLY A 57 24.84 5.39 -6.46
N GLY A 58 25.21 6.46 -7.16
CA GLY A 58 26.42 6.53 -8.00
C GLY A 58 27.24 7.81 -7.94
N SER A 59 27.07 8.67 -6.92
CA SER A 59 28.05 9.72 -6.65
C SER A 59 29.21 9.16 -5.81
N ASN A 60 30.26 8.82 -6.56
CA ASN A 60 31.61 8.64 -6.09
C ASN A 60 32.05 9.81 -5.17
N GLU A 61 32.60 9.48 -4.00
CA GLU A 61 33.50 10.28 -3.12
C GLU A 61 33.02 11.60 -2.50
#